data_AF-A0A5J4PHQ0-F1
#
_entry.id   AF-A0A5J4PHQ0-F1
#
_cell.length_a   1.000
_cell.length_b   1.000
_cell.length_c   1.000
_cell.angle_alpha   90.00
_cell.angle_beta   90.00
_cell.angle_gamma   90.00
#
_symmetry.space_group_name_H-M   'P 1'
#
loop_
_entity.id
_entity.type
_entity.pdbx_description
1 polymer ?
#
loop_
_entity_poly.entity_id
_entity_poly.type
_entity_poly.pdbx_seq_one_letter_code
_entity_poly.pdbx_strand_id
1 'polypeptide(L)'
;IILNLSSDDILVERTNVLLFYRAWNKKKDLIQSSIKIKDSASEYLKNSMDENNSQKKVLNKYKRDIIDMLARETREDTPYYGFEEFIKMSSGTPRNLLNILKHSYKWTYFNKAQEAFRDTTIDFKAQTNGIKDTIDWFFEDNRAPVMQNRKPFECVERMGKFLRELKYSDTPPECSINIFGLNLEDMSTEARDIFLFLEKYDFPCDVFFDLILSKKKSQLKDSIKSSILF
;
A
#
# COMPACT_ATOMS: atom_id res chain seq x y z
N ILE A 1 -19.22 -24.26 8.58
CA ILE A 1 -18.65 -23.06 7.90
C ILE A 1 -17.28 -22.72 8.47
N ILE A 2 -17.14 -22.37 9.75
CA ILE A 2 -15.86 -21.99 10.37
C ILE A 2 -14.77 -23.06 10.18
N LEU A 3 -15.09 -24.34 10.44
CA LEU A 3 -14.18 -25.48 10.22
C LEU A 3 -13.72 -25.65 8.76
N ASN A 4 -14.44 -25.08 7.79
CA ASN A 4 -14.06 -25.15 6.38
C ASN A 4 -13.13 -23.99 5.97
N LEU A 5 -13.08 -22.92 6.76
CA LEU A 5 -12.26 -21.73 6.49
C LEU A 5 -10.91 -21.80 7.18
N SER A 6 -10.80 -22.54 8.28
CA SER A 6 -9.55 -22.75 9.02
C SER A 6 -8.53 -23.55 8.20
N SER A 7 -7.26 -23.17 8.30
CA SER A 7 -6.11 -23.75 7.61
C SER A 7 -4.86 -23.57 8.46
N ASP A 8 -3.90 -24.49 8.40
CA ASP A 8 -2.64 -24.39 9.15
C ASP A 8 -1.77 -23.20 8.70
N ASP A 9 -1.87 -22.84 7.42
CA ASP A 9 -1.24 -21.63 6.88
C ASP A 9 -2.15 -20.40 7.07
N ILE A 10 -1.67 -19.44 7.88
CA ILE A 10 -2.34 -18.17 8.22
C ILE A 10 -2.68 -17.38 6.95
N LEU A 11 -1.83 -17.37 5.92
CA LEU A 11 -2.10 -16.63 4.68
C LEU A 11 -3.27 -17.26 3.91
N VAL A 12 -3.35 -18.59 3.91
CA VAL A 12 -4.45 -19.32 3.27
C VAL A 12 -5.74 -19.15 4.05
N GLU A 13 -5.70 -19.25 5.37
CA GLU A 13 -6.86 -19.01 6.24
C GLU A 13 -7.44 -17.61 6.01
N ARG A 14 -6.57 -16.60 5.99
CA ARG A 14 -6.99 -15.22 5.72
C ARG A 14 -7.59 -15.04 4.33
N THR A 15 -7.03 -15.73 3.34
CA THR A 15 -7.57 -15.72 1.96
C THR A 15 -8.95 -16.39 1.91
N ASN A 16 -9.18 -17.45 2.70
CA ASN A 16 -10.49 -18.11 2.81
C ASN A 16 -11.54 -17.14 3.35
N VAL A 17 -11.21 -16.38 4.39
CA VAL A 17 -12.09 -15.37 4.98
C VAL A 17 -12.46 -14.30 3.95
N LEU A 18 -11.48 -13.78 3.20
CA LEU A 18 -11.70 -12.81 2.13
C LEU A 18 -12.62 -13.35 1.02
N LEU A 19 -12.39 -14.59 0.58
CA LEU A 19 -13.25 -15.26 -0.42
C LEU A 19 -14.68 -15.46 0.11
N PHE A 20 -14.82 -15.76 1.39
CA PHE A 20 -16.11 -15.93 2.05
C PHE A 20 -16.91 -14.62 2.11
N TYR A 21 -16.29 -13.51 2.52
CA TYR A 21 -16.94 -12.20 2.51
C TYR A 21 -17.36 -11.75 1.09
N ARG A 22 -16.55 -12.06 0.08
CA ARG A 22 -16.93 -11.82 -1.33
C ARG A 22 -18.13 -12.66 -1.78
N ALA A 23 -18.24 -13.90 -1.30
CA ALA A 23 -19.40 -14.75 -1.59
C ALA A 23 -20.66 -14.24 -0.89
N TRP A 24 -20.52 -13.78 0.35
CA TRP A 24 -21.60 -13.15 1.13
C TRP A 24 -22.13 -11.90 0.43
N ASN A 25 -21.24 -10.99 0.01
CA ASN A 25 -21.64 -9.75 -0.69
C ASN A 25 -22.39 -10.04 -1.99
N LYS A 26 -22.06 -11.14 -2.68
CA LYS A 26 -22.74 -11.61 -3.90
C LYS A 26 -24.02 -12.43 -3.64
N LYS A 27 -24.49 -12.52 -2.39
CA LYS A 27 -25.68 -13.28 -1.96
C LYS A 27 -25.66 -14.75 -2.43
N LYS A 28 -24.48 -15.38 -2.46
CA LYS A 28 -24.34 -16.81 -2.77
C LYS A 28 -24.69 -17.67 -1.56
N ASP A 29 -25.00 -18.94 -1.79
CA ASP A 29 -25.13 -19.92 -0.71
C ASP A 29 -23.79 -20.06 0.03
N LEU A 30 -23.80 -19.68 1.31
CA LEU A 30 -22.64 -19.63 2.18
C LEU A 30 -22.11 -21.03 2.52
N ILE A 31 -22.98 -22.03 2.62
CA ILE A 31 -22.58 -23.39 2.98
C ILE A 31 -21.81 -24.00 1.81
N GLN A 32 -22.39 -23.97 0.61
CA GLN A 32 -21.72 -24.44 -0.61
C GLN A 32 -20.44 -23.66 -0.91
N SER A 33 -20.46 -22.33 -0.71
CA SER A 33 -19.26 -21.51 -0.92
C SER A 33 -18.13 -21.90 0.05
N SER A 34 -18.45 -22.20 1.31
CA SER A 34 -17.44 -22.63 2.29
C SER A 34 -16.78 -23.96 1.92
N ILE A 35 -17.53 -24.90 1.33
CA ILE A 35 -16.99 -26.18 0.87
C ILE A 35 -16.06 -25.96 -0.32
N LYS A 36 -16.50 -25.18 -1.31
CA LYS A 36 -15.67 -24.84 -2.49
C LYS A 36 -14.36 -24.14 -2.12
N ILE A 37 -14.41 -23.24 -1.14
CA ILE A 37 -13.21 -22.53 -0.64
C ILE A 37 -12.23 -23.53 0.00
N LYS A 38 -12.73 -24.46 0.81
CA LYS A 38 -11.91 -25.51 1.44
C LYS A 38 -11.24 -26.41 0.40
N ASP A 39 -11.98 -26.82 -0.63
CA ASP A 39 -11.45 -27.65 -1.70
C ASP A 39 -10.36 -26.90 -2.48
N SER A 40 -10.62 -25.63 -2.81
CA SER A 40 -9.65 -24.74 -3.47
C SER A 40 -8.39 -24.50 -2.63
N ALA A 41 -8.52 -24.37 -1.30
CA ALA A 41 -7.40 -24.26 -0.37
C ALA A 41 -6.57 -25.54 -0.31
N SER A 42 -7.23 -26.70 -0.21
CA SER A 42 -6.57 -28.01 -0.18
C SER A 42 -5.82 -28.31 -1.48
N GLU A 43 -6.38 -27.92 -2.61
CA GLU A 43 -5.73 -28.04 -3.92
C GLU A 43 -4.51 -27.12 -4.03
N TYR A 44 -4.60 -25.88 -3.53
CA TYR A 44 -3.49 -24.94 -3.51
C TYR A 44 -2.31 -25.44 -2.66
N LEU A 45 -2.59 -26.05 -1.50
CA LEU A 45 -1.57 -26.64 -0.63
C LEU A 45 -0.88 -27.84 -1.27
N LYS A 46 -1.60 -28.65 -2.05
CA LYS A 46 -1.04 -29.82 -2.76
C LYS A 46 -0.27 -29.45 -4.02
N ASN A 47 -0.78 -28.47 -4.78
CA ASN A 47 -0.19 -28.05 -6.04
C ASN A 47 -0.31 -26.54 -6.21
N SER A 48 0.73 -25.83 -5.76
CA SER A 48 0.80 -24.37 -5.85
C SER A 48 0.98 -23.84 -7.28
N MET A 49 1.16 -24.72 -8.28
CA MET A 49 1.42 -24.33 -9.67
C MET A 49 0.15 -24.07 -10.50
N ASP A 50 -1.03 -24.55 -10.09
CA ASP A 50 -2.25 -24.31 -10.87
C ASP A 50 -2.70 -22.85 -10.84
N GLU A 51 -2.64 -22.18 -11.99
CA GLU A 51 -3.05 -20.78 -12.18
C GLU A 51 -4.57 -20.58 -12.16
N ASN A 52 -5.36 -21.64 -12.35
CA ASN A 52 -6.82 -21.54 -12.39
C ASN A 52 -7.45 -21.49 -11.00
N ASN A 53 -6.74 -21.97 -9.98
CA ASN A 53 -7.20 -22.00 -8.60
C ASN A 53 -7.52 -20.60 -8.06
N SER A 54 -8.71 -20.47 -7.43
CA SER A 54 -9.20 -19.20 -6.91
C SER A 54 -8.30 -18.61 -5.81
N GLN A 55 -7.66 -19.46 -5.00
CA GLN A 55 -6.72 -19.08 -3.96
C GLN A 55 -5.49 -18.40 -4.53
N LYS A 56 -4.86 -19.03 -5.53
CA LYS A 56 -3.65 -18.51 -6.17
C LYS A 56 -3.91 -17.17 -6.84
N LYS A 57 -5.06 -17.00 -7.50
CA LYS A 57 -5.45 -15.71 -8.10
C LYS A 57 -5.56 -14.60 -7.08
N VAL A 58 -6.19 -14.87 -5.92
CA VAL A 58 -6.32 -13.87 -4.86
C VAL A 58 -4.97 -13.57 -4.22
N LEU A 59 -4.17 -14.58 -3.88
CA LEU A 59 -2.84 -14.38 -3.32
C LEU A 59 -1.93 -13.62 -4.30
N ASN A 60 -1.91 -13.94 -5.59
CA ASN A 60 -1.10 -13.21 -6.57
C ASN A 60 -1.48 -11.72 -6.71
N LYS A 61 -2.75 -11.37 -6.48
CA LYS A 61 -3.22 -9.99 -6.51
C LYS A 61 -3.03 -9.29 -5.16
N TYR A 62 -3.47 -9.89 -4.06
CA TYR A 62 -3.64 -9.27 -2.74
C TYR A 62 -2.68 -9.77 -1.66
N LYS A 63 -1.68 -10.63 -1.95
CA LYS A 63 -0.76 -11.18 -0.93
C LYS A 63 -0.14 -10.11 -0.04
N ARG A 64 0.28 -8.99 -0.62
CA ARG A 64 0.88 -7.91 0.14
C ARG A 64 -0.13 -7.23 1.06
N ASP A 65 -1.32 -6.95 0.56
CA ASP A 65 -2.39 -6.34 1.37
C ASP A 65 -2.80 -7.27 2.52
N ILE A 66 -2.86 -8.58 2.28
CA ILE A 66 -3.15 -9.59 3.30
C ILE A 66 -2.06 -9.58 4.39
N ILE A 67 -0.78 -9.50 4.01
CA ILE A 67 0.33 -9.40 4.97
C ILE A 67 0.23 -8.11 5.78
N ASP A 68 -0.03 -6.97 5.12
CA ASP A 68 -0.18 -5.67 5.78
C ASP A 68 -1.37 -5.68 6.76
N MET A 69 -2.50 -6.30 6.39
CA MET A 69 -3.67 -6.47 7.24
C MET A 69 -3.33 -7.30 8.49
N LEU A 70 -2.62 -8.42 8.31
CA LEU A 70 -2.19 -9.27 9.42
C LEU A 70 -1.24 -8.52 10.35
N ALA A 71 -0.22 -7.84 9.83
CA ALA A 71 0.69 -7.03 10.62
C ALA A 71 -0.05 -5.95 11.42
N ARG A 72 -1.07 -5.31 10.82
CA ARG A 72 -1.91 -4.32 11.48
C ARG A 72 -2.72 -4.91 12.64
N GLU A 73 -3.29 -6.09 12.47
CA GLU A 73 -4.05 -6.77 13.52
C GLU A 73 -3.17 -7.27 14.66
N THR A 74 -1.98 -7.78 14.35
CA THR A 74 -0.99 -8.24 15.35
C THR A 74 -0.23 -7.09 16.00
N ARG A 75 -0.40 -5.85 15.50
CA ARG A 75 0.35 -4.64 15.90
C ARG A 75 1.85 -4.77 15.67
N GLU A 76 2.23 -5.53 14.65
CA GLU A 76 3.61 -5.62 14.18
C GLU A 76 3.92 -4.49 13.19
N ASP A 77 5.20 -4.11 13.11
CA ASP A 77 5.65 -3.13 12.12
C ASP A 77 5.44 -3.68 10.70
N THR A 78 4.79 -2.88 9.84
CA THR A 78 4.56 -3.26 8.45
C THR A 78 5.89 -3.37 7.68
N PRO A 79 6.06 -4.42 6.86
CA PRO A 79 7.32 -4.70 6.17
C PRO A 79 7.51 -3.81 4.94
N TYR A 80 7.81 -2.53 5.15
CA TYR A 80 8.28 -1.62 4.10
C TYR A 80 9.81 -1.64 4.06
N TYR A 81 10.38 -2.65 3.43
CA TYR A 81 11.83 -2.78 3.30
C TYR A 81 12.25 -3.31 1.94
N GLY A 82 13.49 -3.06 1.59
CA GLY A 82 14.11 -3.48 0.33
C GLY A 82 14.10 -2.40 -0.74
N PHE A 83 15.06 -2.52 -1.65
CA PHE A 83 15.32 -1.51 -2.66
C PHE A 83 14.17 -1.32 -3.66
N GLU A 84 13.49 -2.40 -4.07
CA GLU A 84 12.30 -2.28 -4.92
C GLU A 84 11.20 -1.46 -4.24
N GLU A 85 11.11 -1.54 -2.91
CA GLU A 85 10.14 -0.77 -2.17
C GLU A 85 10.54 0.70 -2.10
N PHE A 86 11.81 0.99 -1.87
CA PHE A 86 12.31 2.36 -1.91
C PHE A 86 12.09 3.01 -3.27
N ILE A 87 12.26 2.27 -4.37
CA ILE A 87 11.94 2.77 -5.72
C ILE A 87 10.45 3.05 -5.88
N LYS A 88 9.57 2.20 -5.32
CA LYS A 88 8.12 2.43 -5.41
C LYS A 88 7.72 3.65 -4.57
N MET A 89 8.25 3.76 -3.36
CA MET A 89 7.99 4.88 -2.44
C MET A 89 8.57 6.19 -2.98
N SER A 90 9.66 6.14 -3.74
CA SER A 90 10.23 7.34 -4.34
C SER A 90 9.45 7.88 -5.52
N SER A 91 8.36 7.22 -5.97
CA SER A 91 7.47 7.67 -7.04
C SER A 91 8.15 8.11 -8.36
N GLY A 92 9.39 7.66 -8.58
CA GLY A 92 10.20 8.09 -9.73
C GLY A 92 10.92 9.43 -9.55
N THR A 93 10.80 10.10 -8.40
CA THR A 93 11.63 11.26 -8.03
C THR A 93 12.95 10.80 -7.38
N PRO A 94 14.11 11.06 -8.01
CA PRO A 94 15.41 10.68 -7.44
C PRO A 94 15.66 11.32 -6.08
N ARG A 95 15.14 12.53 -5.84
CA ARG A 95 15.25 13.23 -4.55
C ARG A 95 14.68 12.40 -3.40
N ASN A 96 13.47 11.87 -3.57
CA ASN A 96 12.80 11.07 -2.55
C ASN A 96 13.56 9.77 -2.29
N LEU A 97 14.05 9.11 -3.33
CA LEU A 97 14.88 7.91 -3.20
C LEU A 97 16.17 8.19 -2.39
N LEU A 98 16.86 9.29 -2.72
CA LEU A 98 18.08 9.68 -2.02
C LEU A 98 17.82 10.02 -0.55
N ASN A 99 16.68 10.62 -0.23
CA ASN A 99 16.30 10.88 1.15
C ASN A 99 16.03 9.59 1.92
N ILE A 100 15.25 8.65 1.36
CA ILE A 100 15.01 7.33 1.98
C ILE A 100 16.35 6.63 2.27
N LEU A 101 17.27 6.61 1.30
CA LEU A 101 18.59 6.00 1.46
C LEU A 101 19.44 6.73 2.50
N LYS A 102 19.44 8.07 2.49
CA LYS A 102 20.16 8.92 3.44
C LYS A 102 19.69 8.67 4.87
N HIS A 103 18.38 8.66 5.12
CA HIS A 103 17.83 8.42 6.45
C HIS A 103 18.06 6.98 6.92
N SER A 104 17.91 5.99 6.02
CA SER A 104 18.20 4.58 6.33
C SER A 104 19.69 4.35 6.67
N TYR A 105 20.59 5.00 5.92
CA TYR A 105 22.03 4.99 6.20
C TYR A 105 22.33 5.64 7.55
N LYS A 106 21.76 6.83 7.81
CA LYS A 106 21.90 7.58 9.06
C LYS A 106 21.56 6.70 10.27
N TRP A 107 20.42 6.00 10.22
CA TRP A 107 20.01 5.08 11.29
C TRP A 107 21.00 3.93 11.52
N THR A 108 21.56 3.38 10.44
CA THR A 108 22.56 2.30 10.56
C THR A 108 23.86 2.81 11.16
N TYR A 109 24.33 3.97 10.68
CA TYR A 109 25.54 4.60 11.16
C TYR A 109 25.45 4.95 12.65
N PHE A 110 24.36 5.58 13.11
CA PHE A 110 24.23 5.97 14.51
C PHE A 110 23.96 4.79 15.46
N ASN A 111 23.19 3.78 15.05
CA ASN A 111 22.86 2.67 15.94
C ASN A 111 23.93 1.58 16.00
N LYS A 112 24.66 1.35 14.89
CA LYS A 112 25.64 0.26 14.80
C LYS A 112 27.08 0.75 14.64
N ALA A 113 27.31 2.05 14.53
CA ALA A 113 28.63 2.65 14.27
C ALA A 113 29.34 2.04 13.04
N GLN A 114 28.57 1.60 12.04
CA GLN A 114 29.05 0.94 10.83
C GLN A 114 28.72 1.74 9.58
N GLU A 115 29.65 1.76 8.63
CA GLU A 115 29.39 2.29 7.29
C GLU A 115 28.56 1.28 6.49
N ALA A 116 27.26 1.52 6.39
CA ALA A 116 26.39 0.73 5.52
C ALA A 116 26.81 0.86 4.04
N PHE A 117 26.51 -0.17 3.25
CA PHE A 117 26.83 -0.30 1.81
C PHE A 117 28.30 -0.54 1.43
N ARG A 118 29.25 -0.47 2.37
CA ARG A 118 30.63 -0.94 2.12
C ARG A 118 30.79 -2.40 2.55
N ASP A 119 30.68 -2.63 3.85
CA ASP A 119 30.94 -3.96 4.44
C ASP A 119 29.70 -4.59 5.07
N THR A 120 28.62 -3.82 5.21
CA THR A 120 27.41 -4.23 5.94
C THR A 120 26.13 -3.82 5.22
N THR A 121 25.11 -4.67 5.35
CA THR A 121 23.75 -4.40 4.85
C THR A 121 22.97 -3.57 5.86
N ILE A 122 22.03 -2.76 5.36
CA ILE A 122 21.11 -2.01 6.22
C ILE A 122 20.10 -2.97 6.82
N ASP A 123 20.02 -2.98 8.15
CA ASP A 123 19.06 -3.77 8.91
C ASP A 123 17.61 -3.33 8.62
N PHE A 124 16.67 -4.26 8.72
CA PHE A 124 15.25 -3.99 8.48
C PHE A 124 14.73 -2.86 9.37
N LYS A 125 15.11 -2.84 10.65
CA LYS A 125 14.72 -1.77 11.59
C LYS A 125 15.23 -0.39 11.15
N ALA A 126 16.45 -0.33 10.63
CA ALA A 126 17.04 0.92 10.16
C ALA A 126 16.36 1.41 8.88
N GLN A 127 15.95 0.50 7.99
CA GLN A 127 15.16 0.82 6.80
C GLN A 127 13.78 1.40 7.19
N THR A 128 13.05 0.72 8.07
CA THR A 128 11.72 1.17 8.52
C THR A 128 11.78 2.53 9.21
N ASN A 129 12.75 2.75 10.10
CA ASN A 129 12.90 4.04 10.76
C ASN A 129 13.38 5.13 9.80
N GLY A 130 14.25 4.79 8.83
CA GLY A 130 14.67 5.71 7.78
C GLY A 130 13.51 6.18 6.92
N ILE A 131 12.55 5.31 6.61
CA ILE A 131 11.31 5.67 5.93
C ILE A 131 10.47 6.63 6.78
N LYS A 132 10.26 6.33 8.07
CA LYS A 132 9.50 7.21 8.98
C LYS A 132 10.09 8.62 9.03
N ASP A 133 11.41 8.73 9.19
CA ASP A 133 12.11 10.03 9.17
C ASP A 133 12.00 10.74 7.83
N THR A 134 11.96 9.99 6.72
CA THR A 134 11.83 10.59 5.38
C THR A 134 10.44 11.17 5.16
N ILE A 135 9.41 10.51 5.70
CA ILE A 135 8.03 11.02 5.70
C ILE A 135 7.96 12.31 6.52
N ASP A 136 8.53 12.31 7.71
CA ASP A 136 8.59 13.51 8.57
C ASP A 136 9.33 14.66 7.87
N TRP A 137 10.49 14.37 7.28
CA TRP A 137 11.25 15.34 6.49
C TRP A 137 10.44 15.88 5.29
N PHE A 138 9.72 15.01 4.57
CA PHE A 138 8.89 15.42 3.44
C PHE A 138 7.81 16.42 3.88
N PHE A 139 7.16 16.16 5.01
CA PHE A 139 6.19 17.09 5.57
C PHE A 139 6.83 18.37 6.08
N GLU A 140 8.06 18.33 6.59
CA GLU A 140 8.79 19.52 7.06
C GLU A 140 9.30 20.41 5.92
N ASP A 141 9.85 19.83 4.86
CA ASP A 141 10.39 20.57 3.71
C ASP A 141 9.28 21.31 2.96
N ASN A 142 8.11 20.67 2.84
CA ASN A 142 6.93 21.25 2.20
C ASN A 142 6.11 22.19 3.10
N ARG A 143 6.53 22.49 4.35
CA ARG A 143 5.78 23.37 5.28
C ARG A 143 5.82 24.86 4.95
N ALA A 144 6.72 25.34 4.10
CA ALA A 144 6.87 26.78 3.84
C ALA A 144 5.55 27.50 3.46
N PRO A 145 4.58 26.89 2.74
CA PRO A 145 3.26 27.47 2.47
C PRO A 145 2.19 27.20 3.54
N VAL A 146 2.38 26.22 4.44
CA VAL A 146 1.34 25.66 5.35
C VAL A 146 1.34 26.31 6.74
N MET A 147 2.38 27.09 7.08
CA MET A 147 2.57 27.66 8.42
C MET A 147 1.43 28.56 8.92
N GLN A 148 0.57 29.12 8.05
CA GLN A 148 -0.57 29.95 8.48
C GLN A 148 -1.84 29.14 8.81
N ASN A 149 -2.00 27.92 8.29
CA ASN A 149 -3.18 27.08 8.53
C ASN A 149 -2.79 25.60 8.44
N ARG A 150 -2.89 24.84 9.54
CA ARG A 150 -2.64 23.38 9.56
C ARG A 150 -3.73 22.54 8.88
N LYS A 151 -4.86 23.16 8.51
CA LYS A 151 -6.03 22.48 7.90
C LYS A 151 -5.70 21.64 6.66
N PRO A 152 -4.87 22.09 5.69
CA PRO A 152 -4.55 21.28 4.52
C PRO A 152 -3.84 19.97 4.87
N PHE A 153 -2.94 20.01 5.86
CA PHE A 153 -2.26 18.81 6.36
C PHE A 153 -3.25 17.81 6.98
N GLU A 154 -4.14 18.29 7.86
CA GLU A 154 -5.16 17.44 8.48
C GLU A 154 -6.10 16.83 7.44
N CYS A 155 -6.48 17.58 6.40
CA CYS A 155 -7.31 17.08 5.30
C CYS A 155 -6.62 15.93 4.57
N VAL A 156 -5.34 16.09 4.24
CA VAL A 156 -4.54 15.07 3.57
C VAL A 156 -4.35 13.83 4.45
N GLU A 157 -4.06 14.00 5.74
CA GLU A 157 -3.94 12.90 6.69
C GLU A 157 -5.26 12.11 6.82
N ARG A 158 -6.40 12.82 6.92
CA ARG A 158 -7.74 12.20 7.01
C ARG A 158 -8.11 11.46 5.73
N MET A 159 -7.85 12.06 4.58
CA MET A 159 -8.06 11.43 3.28
C MET A 159 -7.24 10.15 3.17
N GLY A 160 -6.00 10.21 3.65
CA GLY A 160 -5.16 9.04 3.77
C GLY A 160 -5.76 7.95 4.66
N LYS A 161 -6.14 8.28 5.90
CA LYS A 161 -6.79 7.32 6.79
C LYS A 161 -8.01 6.66 6.13
N PHE A 162 -8.86 7.43 5.45
CA PHE A 162 -10.02 6.91 4.73
C PHE A 162 -9.63 5.87 3.66
N LEU A 163 -8.67 6.19 2.80
CA LEU A 163 -8.21 5.26 1.75
C LEU A 163 -7.56 4.00 2.34
N ARG A 164 -6.84 4.15 3.46
CA ARG A 164 -6.26 3.04 4.19
C ARG A 164 -7.33 2.09 4.72
N GLU A 165 -8.39 2.63 5.31
CA GLU A 165 -9.53 1.83 5.79
C GLU A 165 -10.25 1.12 4.64
N LEU A 166 -10.43 1.79 3.51
CA LEU A 166 -11.00 1.15 2.32
C LEU A 166 -10.13 0.01 1.80
N LYS A 167 -8.81 0.22 1.71
CA LYS A 167 -7.83 -0.76 1.24
C LYS A 167 -7.81 -2.01 2.15
N TYR A 168 -7.92 -1.82 3.46
CA TYR A 168 -7.88 -2.89 4.45
C TYR A 168 -9.26 -3.34 4.95
N SER A 169 -10.32 -3.06 4.19
CA SER A 169 -11.67 -3.56 4.49
C SER A 169 -11.83 -5.06 4.19
N ASP A 170 -12.86 -5.69 4.75
CA ASP A 170 -13.17 -7.11 4.52
C ASP A 170 -13.48 -7.46 3.05
N THR A 171 -13.90 -6.46 2.28
CA THR A 171 -14.15 -6.56 0.85
C THR A 171 -13.46 -5.42 0.12
N PRO A 172 -12.11 -5.46 -0.01
CA PRO A 172 -11.38 -4.38 -0.63
C PRO A 172 -11.79 -4.28 -2.10
N PRO A 173 -12.24 -3.09 -2.56
CA PRO A 173 -12.71 -2.92 -3.93
C PRO A 173 -11.55 -3.13 -4.92
N GLU A 174 -10.36 -2.62 -4.61
CA GLU A 174 -9.15 -2.79 -5.40
C GLU A 174 -7.92 -3.03 -4.51
N CYS A 175 -6.88 -3.61 -5.12
CA CYS A 175 -5.57 -3.82 -4.49
C CYS A 175 -4.75 -2.52 -4.40
N SER A 176 -5.06 -1.55 -5.28
CA SER A 176 -4.52 -0.19 -5.23
C SER A 176 -5.57 0.82 -5.65
N ILE A 177 -5.81 1.80 -4.79
CA ILE A 177 -6.74 2.89 -5.06
C ILE A 177 -5.98 3.97 -5.83
N ASN A 178 -5.81 3.79 -7.15
CA ASN A 178 -4.96 4.71 -7.94
C ASN A 178 -5.68 6.01 -8.36
N ILE A 179 -7.01 6.06 -8.20
CA ILE A 179 -7.85 7.15 -8.69
C ILE A 179 -9.00 7.32 -7.71
N PHE A 180 -9.32 8.58 -7.39
CA PHE A 180 -10.53 8.98 -6.69
C PHE A 180 -11.11 10.17 -7.44
N GLY A 181 -12.45 10.23 -7.52
CA GLY A 181 -13.17 11.34 -8.12
C GLY A 181 -13.76 12.21 -7.02
N LEU A 182 -13.76 13.53 -7.22
CA LEU A 182 -14.42 14.49 -6.35
C LEU A 182 -15.40 15.31 -7.16
N ASN A 183 -16.62 15.48 -6.65
CA ASN A 183 -17.55 16.48 -7.19
C ASN A 183 -17.28 17.81 -6.46
N LEU A 184 -16.72 18.79 -7.19
CA LEU A 184 -16.41 20.10 -6.63
C LEU A 184 -17.66 20.95 -6.36
N GLU A 185 -18.80 20.62 -7.00
CA GLU A 185 -20.06 21.35 -6.83
C GLU A 185 -20.75 21.02 -5.50
N ASP A 186 -20.62 19.78 -5.04
CA ASP A 186 -21.21 19.30 -3.78
C ASP A 186 -20.32 19.62 -2.56
N MET A 187 -19.15 20.22 -2.78
CA MET A 187 -18.16 20.49 -1.75
C MET A 187 -18.44 21.82 -1.04
N SER A 188 -18.18 21.87 0.28
CA SER A 188 -18.21 23.14 1.00
C SER A 188 -17.13 24.09 0.45
N THR A 189 -17.39 25.40 0.52
CA THR A 189 -16.44 26.43 0.06
C THR A 189 -15.06 26.27 0.71
N GLU A 190 -15.02 26.01 2.02
CA GLU A 190 -13.79 25.78 2.76
C GLU A 190 -13.00 24.56 2.25
N ALA A 191 -13.67 23.43 2.01
CA ALA A 191 -13.00 22.23 1.52
C ALA A 191 -12.48 22.40 0.08
N ARG A 192 -13.23 23.15 -0.75
CA ARG A 192 -12.82 23.48 -2.12
C ARG A 192 -11.57 24.35 -2.14
N ASP A 193 -11.52 25.38 -1.30
CA ASP A 193 -10.36 26.27 -1.21
C ASP A 193 -9.10 25.53 -0.74
N ILE A 194 -9.26 24.62 0.24
CA ILE A 194 -8.15 23.75 0.69
C ILE A 194 -7.72 22.80 -0.42
N PHE A 195 -8.66 22.20 -1.16
CA PHE A 195 -8.34 21.28 -2.25
C PHE A 195 -7.57 21.98 -3.38
N LEU A 196 -8.02 23.16 -3.83
CA LEU A 196 -7.33 23.96 -4.85
C LEU A 196 -5.95 24.43 -4.37
N PHE A 197 -5.83 24.77 -3.09
CA PHE A 197 -4.54 25.06 -2.48
C PHE A 197 -3.62 23.84 -2.56
N LEU A 198 -4.08 22.66 -2.15
CA LEU A 198 -3.28 21.43 -2.18
C LEU A 198 -2.88 21.03 -3.62
N GLU A 199 -3.79 21.14 -4.59
CA GLU A 199 -3.52 20.89 -6.01
C GLU A 199 -2.39 21.76 -6.54
N LYS A 200 -2.38 23.06 -6.19
CA LYS A 200 -1.33 24.00 -6.62
C LYS A 200 0.09 23.61 -6.17
N TYR A 201 0.21 22.84 -5.08
CA TYR A 201 1.48 22.41 -4.51
C TYR A 201 1.76 20.90 -4.73
N ASP A 202 0.99 20.22 -5.59
CA ASP A 202 1.09 18.78 -5.87
C ASP A 202 1.03 17.86 -4.63
N PHE A 203 0.62 18.39 -3.48
CA PHE A 203 0.55 17.67 -2.20
C PHE A 203 -0.35 16.42 -2.22
N PRO A 204 -1.54 16.44 -2.86
CA PRO A 204 -2.36 15.26 -2.97
C PRO A 204 -1.62 14.18 -3.72
N CYS A 205 -0.99 14.49 -4.86
CA CYS A 205 -0.19 13.52 -5.60
C CYS A 205 0.85 12.88 -4.68
N ASP A 206 1.63 13.70 -3.97
CA ASP A 206 2.71 13.23 -3.10
C ASP A 206 2.24 12.39 -1.89
N VAL A 207 1.10 12.72 -1.26
CA VAL A 207 0.60 11.96 -0.09
C VAL A 207 -0.30 10.78 -0.47
N PHE A 208 -0.95 10.81 -1.63
CA PHE A 208 -1.59 9.61 -2.18
C PHE A 208 -0.57 8.47 -2.40
N PHE A 209 0.72 8.78 -2.62
CA PHE A 209 1.78 7.77 -2.72
C PHE A 209 2.06 7.01 -1.41
N ASP A 210 1.87 7.62 -0.24
CA ASP A 210 2.04 6.95 1.08
C ASP A 210 0.96 5.89 1.35
N LEU A 211 -0.15 5.91 0.60
CA LEU A 211 -1.31 5.04 0.82
C LEU A 211 -1.55 4.03 -0.29
N ILE A 212 -1.00 4.28 -1.48
CA ILE A 212 -1.19 3.44 -2.65
C ILE A 212 0.10 2.67 -2.97
N LEU A 213 0.59 1.87 -2.03
CA LEU A 213 1.61 0.86 -2.36
C LEU A 213 0.93 -0.47 -2.68
N SER A 214 0.52 -0.63 -3.95
CA SER A 214 0.54 -1.92 -4.66
C SER A 214 0.39 -1.77 -6.20
N LYS A 215 1.45 -2.15 -6.91
CA LYS A 215 1.61 -2.39 -8.37
C LYS A 215 1.50 -1.19 -9.34
N LYS A 216 2.66 -0.84 -9.89
CA LYS A 216 2.80 -0.55 -11.33
C LYS A 216 4.01 -1.31 -11.90
N LYS A 217 3.75 -2.37 -12.65
CA LYS A 217 4.62 -2.85 -13.73
C LYS A 217 3.69 -3.37 -14.81
N SER A 218 3.96 -2.98 -16.06
CA SER A 218 3.20 -3.25 -17.28
C SER A 218 1.98 -2.34 -17.54
N GLN A 219 2.25 -1.18 -18.16
CA GLN A 219 1.42 -0.58 -19.25
C GLN A 219 1.98 0.77 -19.76
N LEU A 220 3.16 1.20 -19.31
CA LEU A 220 3.86 2.38 -19.85
C LEU A 220 5.02 2.03 -20.79
N LYS A 221 4.92 0.90 -21.52
CA LYS A 221 5.87 0.56 -22.59
C LYS A 221 5.32 0.71 -24.02
N ASP A 222 4.01 0.93 -24.19
CA ASP A 222 3.41 1.00 -25.55
C ASP A 222 2.75 2.34 -25.90
N SER A 223 2.70 3.32 -24.99
CA SER A 223 2.09 4.64 -25.28
C SER A 223 3.09 5.80 -25.45
N ILE A 224 4.41 5.56 -25.31
CA ILE A 224 5.46 6.59 -25.52
C ILE A 224 6.29 6.30 -26.78
N LYS A 225 6.04 5.18 -27.49
CA LYS A 225 6.66 4.91 -28.79
C LYS A 225 5.91 5.50 -30.00
N SER A 226 4.80 6.20 -29.80
CA SER A 226 4.01 6.78 -30.90
C SER A 226 3.90 8.31 -30.90
N SER A 227 4.64 9.05 -30.05
CA SER A 227 4.57 10.53 -30.04
C SER A 227 5.91 11.25 -29.96
N ILE A 228 7.02 10.58 -30.27
CA ILE A 228 8.27 11.27 -30.65
C ILE A 228 8.73 10.65 -31.97
N LEU A 229 7.97 10.99 -33.01
CA LEU A 229 8.49 11.20 -34.35
C LEU A 229 8.46 12.72 -34.53
N PHE A 230 9.64 13.26 -34.86
CA PHE A 230 10.11 14.66 -34.76
C PHE A 230 10.71 15.05 -33.41
#